data_AF-A0A9P7D5F4-F1
#
_entry.id   AF-A0A9P7D5F4-F1
#
_cell.length_a   1.000
_cell.length_b   1.000
_cell.length_c   1.000
_cell.angle_alpha   90.00
_cell.angle_beta   90.00
_cell.angle_gamma   90.00
#
_symmetry.space_group_name_H-M   'P 1'
#
loop_
_entity.id
_entity.type
_entity.pdbx_description
1 polymer ?
#
loop_
_entity_poly.entity_id
_entity_poly.type
_entity_poly.pdbx_seq_one_letter_code
_entity_poly.pdbx_strand_id
1 'polypeptide(L)'
;MRKVTPRSLAYVVCQVRFALSSVSSWRTVDGDFDYEAFWNNVVDFFENCPGPAAQCRVTKLLEWWSRRIFGKNHRADLTPEVVSRMSVTALAEQRRALEDAAFDSD
;
A
#
# COMPACT_ATOMS: atom_id res chain seq x y z
N MET A 1 4.57 -3.07 -3.99
CA MET A 1 5.13 -2.19 -2.93
C MET A 1 5.39 -3.02 -1.68
N ARG A 2 6.54 -2.84 -1.01
CA ARG A 2 6.88 -3.50 0.27
C ARG A 2 7.22 -2.50 1.40
N LYS A 3 7.21 -1.21 1.09
CA LYS A 3 7.49 -0.11 2.02
C LYS A 3 6.59 1.07 1.68
N VAL A 4 6.21 1.83 2.70
CA VAL A 4 5.48 3.09 2.57
C VAL A 4 6.48 4.16 2.15
N THR A 5 6.09 4.95 1.15
CA THR A 5 6.82 6.15 0.73
C THR A 5 6.07 7.41 1.17
N PRO A 6 6.76 8.55 1.34
CA PRO A 6 6.13 9.84 1.58
C PRO A 6 4.96 10.12 0.64
N ARG A 7 5.20 9.97 -0.68
CA ARG A 7 4.19 10.20 -1.73
C ARG A 7 2.99 9.26 -1.63
N SER A 8 3.21 7.99 -1.28
CA SER A 8 2.10 7.04 -1.05
C SER A 8 1.26 7.44 0.16
N LEU A 9 1.89 7.92 1.23
CA LEU A 9 1.19 8.39 2.42
C LEU A 9 0.41 9.68 2.13
N ALA A 10 1.03 10.63 1.43
CA ALA A 10 0.39 11.87 1.00
C ALA A 10 -0.87 11.60 0.16
N TYR A 11 -0.79 10.64 -0.77
CA TYR A 11 -1.95 10.21 -1.54
C TYR A 11 -3.06 9.62 -0.66
N VAL A 12 -2.71 8.73 0.28
CA VAL A 12 -3.68 8.16 1.24
C VAL A 12 -4.35 9.24 2.09
N VAL A 13 -3.60 10.25 2.55
CA VAL A 13 -4.16 11.36 3.33
C VAL A 13 -5.17 12.16 2.48
N CYS A 14 -4.87 12.41 1.20
CA CYS A 14 -5.82 13.03 0.28
C CYS A 14 -7.08 12.17 0.11
N GLN A 15 -6.93 10.84 -0.04
CA GLN A 15 -8.06 9.90 -0.13
C GLN A 15 -8.94 9.92 1.12
N VAL A 16 -8.34 9.96 2.31
CA VAL A 16 -9.07 10.08 3.58
C VAL A 16 -9.84 11.41 3.64
N ARG A 17 -9.21 12.54 3.29
CA ARG A 17 -9.90 13.83 3.26
C ARG A 17 -11.09 13.81 2.30
N PHE A 18 -10.93 13.24 1.11
CA PHE A 18 -12.03 13.09 0.15
C PHE A 18 -13.18 12.26 0.71
N ALA A 19 -12.88 11.10 1.32
CA ALA A 19 -13.87 10.22 1.92
C ALA A 19 -14.64 10.89 3.08
N LEU A 20 -14.03 11.88 3.75
CA LEU A 20 -14.65 12.67 4.82
C LEU A 20 -15.35 13.94 4.32
N SER A 21 -15.31 14.22 3.02
CA SER A 21 -15.91 15.41 2.41
C SER A 21 -17.30 15.13 1.84
N SER A 22 -18.07 16.19 1.59
CA SER A 22 -19.35 16.11 0.87
C SER A 22 -19.18 16.10 -0.66
N VAL A 23 -17.96 15.98 -1.17
CA VAL A 23 -17.67 16.11 -2.59
C VAL A 23 -17.92 14.79 -3.30
N SER A 24 -18.70 14.85 -4.37
CA SER A 24 -19.18 13.66 -5.09
C SER A 24 -18.16 13.07 -6.08
N SER A 25 -17.13 13.82 -6.45
CA SER A 25 -16.13 13.41 -7.44
C SER A 25 -14.76 13.97 -7.10
N TRP A 26 -13.71 13.17 -7.28
CA TRP A 26 -12.34 13.62 -7.10
C TRP A 26 -11.97 14.70 -8.12
N ARG A 27 -11.40 15.81 -7.65
CA ARG A 27 -10.91 16.94 -8.46
C ARG A 27 -9.66 17.54 -7.81
N THR A 28 -8.81 18.21 -8.58
CA THR A 28 -7.62 18.90 -8.05
C THR A 28 -8.00 20.00 -7.06
N VAL A 29 -9.09 20.72 -7.34
CA VAL A 29 -9.66 21.72 -6.44
C VAL A 29 -11.13 21.38 -6.22
N ASP A 30 -11.56 21.32 -4.97
CA ASP A 30 -12.92 21.01 -4.57
C ASP A 30 -13.53 22.09 -3.66
N GLY A 31 -14.19 23.06 -4.30
CA GLY A 31 -14.62 24.28 -3.61
C GLY A 31 -13.39 25.11 -3.24
N ASP A 32 -13.18 25.31 -1.94
CA ASP A 32 -12.09 26.12 -1.40
C ASP A 32 -10.85 25.30 -1.02
N PHE A 33 -10.81 24.00 -1.33
CA PHE A 33 -9.71 23.13 -0.95
C PHE A 33 -8.93 22.64 -2.18
N ASP A 34 -7.61 22.79 -2.10
CA ASP A 34 -6.67 22.43 -3.16
C ASP A 34 -5.90 21.16 -2.75
N TYR A 35 -6.21 20.05 -3.44
CA TYR A 35 -5.55 18.76 -3.22
C TYR A 35 -4.11 18.73 -3.68
N GLU A 36 -3.74 19.51 -4.70
CA GLU A 36 -2.37 19.58 -5.18
C GLU A 36 -1.49 20.30 -4.16
N ALA A 37 -1.93 21.47 -3.67
CA ALA A 37 -1.25 22.18 -2.60
C ALA A 37 -1.19 21.34 -1.32
N PHE A 38 -2.29 20.68 -0.95
CA PHE A 38 -2.32 19.81 0.22
C PHE A 38 -1.37 18.61 0.10
N TRP A 39 -1.36 17.94 -1.06
CA TRP A 39 -0.43 16.83 -1.31
C TRP A 39 1.03 17.28 -1.23
N ASN A 40 1.37 18.41 -1.88
CA ASN A 40 2.71 18.98 -1.85
C ASN A 40 3.16 19.28 -0.41
N ASN A 41 2.30 19.91 0.39
CA ASN A 41 2.58 20.19 1.80
C ASN A 41 2.89 18.91 2.60
N VAL A 42 2.14 17.83 2.38
CA VAL A 42 2.40 16.55 3.06
C VAL A 42 3.72 15.94 2.58
N VAL A 43 4.00 15.96 1.27
CA VAL A 43 5.27 15.45 0.73
C VAL A 43 6.46 16.25 1.27
N ASP A 44 6.37 17.57 1.29
CA ASP A 44 7.40 18.47 1.78
C ASP A 44 7.70 18.23 3.26
N PHE A 45 6.68 17.95 4.09
CA PHE A 45 6.89 17.56 5.48
C PHE A 45 7.83 16.35 5.64
N PHE A 46 7.77 15.38 4.73
CA PHE A 46 8.61 14.19 4.76
C PHE A 46 9.94 14.37 4.02
N GLU A 47 9.95 15.08 2.88
CA GLU A 47 11.11 15.16 2.00
C GLU A 47 12.00 16.38 2.30
N ASN A 48 11.43 17.50 2.73
CA ASN A 48 12.15 18.76 3.03
C ASN A 48 12.41 18.92 4.53
N CYS A 49 13.07 17.93 5.13
CA CYS A 49 13.39 17.95 6.56
C CYS A 49 14.38 19.10 6.89
N PRO A 50 14.10 19.95 7.91
CA PRO A 50 14.95 21.10 8.26
C PRO A 50 16.29 20.72 8.90
N GLY A 51 16.52 19.44 9.22
CA GLY A 51 17.78 18.97 9.77
C GLY A 51 17.78 17.50 10.20
N PRO A 52 18.91 16.99 10.71
CA PRO A 52 19.10 15.56 10.99
C PRO A 52 18.10 14.97 11.98
N ALA A 53 17.71 15.75 13.00
CA ALA A 53 16.73 15.30 13.99
C ALA A 53 15.34 15.10 13.38
N ALA A 54 14.92 15.97 12.46
CA ALA A 54 13.65 15.83 11.74
C ALA A 54 13.68 14.63 10.80
N GLN A 55 14.78 14.45 10.07
CA GLN A 55 14.99 13.31 9.20
C GLN A 55 14.93 11.97 9.96
N CYS A 56 15.55 11.89 11.14
CA CYS A 56 15.47 10.71 11.99
C CYS A 56 14.02 10.37 12.40
N ARG A 57 13.21 11.39 12.74
CA ARG A 57 11.79 11.19 13.07
C ARG A 57 10.99 10.72 11.87
N VAL A 58 11.20 11.33 10.70
CA VAL A 58 10.55 10.92 9.45
C VAL A 58 10.87 9.48 9.09
N THR A 59 12.15 9.08 9.14
CA THR A 59 12.56 7.70 8.86
C THR A 59 11.86 6.72 9.80
N LYS A 60 11.86 6.97 11.11
CA LYS A 60 11.17 6.13 12.10
C LYS A 60 9.67 6.03 11.83
N LEU A 61 9.04 7.13 11.42
CA LEU A 61 7.62 7.18 11.10
C LEU A 61 7.29 6.35 9.85
N LEU A 62 8.08 6.46 8.78
CA LEU A 62 7.90 5.67 7.55
C LEU A 62 8.16 4.18 7.78
N GLU A 63 9.13 3.83 8.62
CA GLU A 63 9.38 2.45 9.04
C GLU A 63 8.24 1.89 9.87
N TRP A 64 7.68 2.69 10.79
CA TRP A 64 6.52 2.30 11.58
C TRP A 64 5.32 2.02 10.67
N TRP A 65 5.00 2.93 9.75
CA TRP A 65 3.92 2.75 8.78
C TRP A 65 4.15 1.55 7.86
N SER A 66 5.38 1.36 7.38
CA SER A 66 5.75 0.20 6.55
C SER A 66 5.50 -1.11 7.27
N ARG A 67 5.88 -1.21 8.55
CA ARG A 67 5.60 -2.39 9.38
C ARG A 67 4.11 -2.59 9.65
N ARG A 68 3.34 -1.51 9.79
CA ARG A 68 1.91 -1.60 10.07
C ARG A 68 1.08 -2.01 8.86
N ILE A 69 1.40 -1.48 7.69
CA ILE A 69 0.64 -1.72 6.45
C ILE A 69 1.06 -3.00 5.75
N PHE A 70 2.37 -3.22 5.58
CA PHE A 70 2.88 -4.40 4.88
C PHE A 70 3.21 -5.57 5.82
N GLY A 71 3.05 -5.37 7.13
CA GLY A 71 3.47 -6.33 8.14
C GLY A 71 4.99 -6.48 8.20
N LYS A 72 5.46 -7.37 9.07
CA LYS A 72 6.74 -8.03 8.85
C LYS A 72 6.51 -8.94 7.65
N ASN A 73 7.02 -8.62 6.47
CA ASN A 73 6.90 -9.45 5.26
C ASN A 73 7.48 -10.85 5.51
N HIS A 74 6.73 -11.74 6.18
CA HIS A 74 7.17 -13.10 6.49
C HIS A 74 7.11 -13.98 5.26
N ARG A 75 6.71 -13.50 4.07
CA ARG A 75 6.72 -14.34 2.86
C ARG A 75 8.09 -14.96 2.55
N ALA A 76 9.19 -14.28 2.91
CA ALA A 76 10.53 -14.85 2.83
C ALA A 76 10.86 -15.80 4.00
N ASP A 77 10.18 -15.66 5.14
CA ASP A 77 10.28 -16.50 6.34
C ASP A 77 9.25 -17.65 6.34
N LEU A 78 8.35 -17.72 5.34
CA LEU A 78 7.35 -18.77 5.24
C LEU A 78 8.05 -20.03 4.77
N THR A 79 7.95 -21.10 5.57
CA THR A 79 8.43 -22.41 5.14
C THR A 79 7.59 -22.92 3.97
N PRO A 80 8.17 -23.75 3.09
CA PRO A 80 7.43 -24.37 1.98
C PRO A 80 6.15 -25.09 2.44
N GLU A 81 6.16 -25.68 3.64
CA GLU A 81 4.99 -26.32 4.27
C GLU A 81 3.83 -25.35 4.55
N VAL A 82 4.14 -24.14 5.06
CA VAL A 82 3.08 -23.15 5.31
C VAL A 82 2.50 -22.67 3.98
N VAL A 83 3.35 -22.47 2.97
CA VAL A 83 2.92 -22.09 1.62
C VAL A 83 2.03 -23.16 0.98
N SER A 84 2.39 -24.44 1.12
CA SER A 84 1.58 -25.58 0.66
C SER A 84 0.17 -25.59 1.25
N ARG A 85 0.02 -25.18 2.52
CA ARG A 85 -1.26 -25.16 3.22
C ARG A 85 -2.12 -23.91 2.96
N MET A 86 -1.61 -22.94 2.20
CA MET A 86 -2.39 -21.74 1.90
C MET A 86 -3.51 -22.05 0.91
N SER A 87 -4.68 -21.43 1.13
CA SER A 87 -5.87 -21.59 0.28
C SER A 87 -5.60 -21.27 -1.20
N VAL A 88 -4.67 -20.36 -1.48
CA VAL A 88 -4.29 -19.97 -2.85
C VAL A 88 -3.58 -21.11 -3.60
N THR A 89 -2.78 -21.92 -2.89
CA THR A 89 -2.04 -23.05 -3.45
C THR A 89 -3.00 -24.18 -3.79
N ALA A 90 -3.91 -24.51 -2.86
CA ALA A 90 -4.99 -25.48 -3.10
C ALA A 90 -5.89 -25.08 -4.28
N LEU A 91 -6.24 -23.79 -4.40
CA LEU A 91 -7.02 -23.28 -5.53
C LEU A 91 -6.25 -23.38 -6.86
N ALA A 92 -4.94 -23.14 -6.86
CA ALA A 92 -4.10 -23.26 -8.04
C ALA A 92 -3.95 -24.71 -8.51
N GLU A 93 -3.86 -25.67 -7.58
CA GLU A 93 -3.87 -27.10 -7.88
C GLU A 93 -5.21 -27.54 -8.46
N GLN A 94 -6.32 -27.10 -7.87
CA GLN A 94 -7.66 -27.39 -8.40
C GLN A 94 -7.83 -26.89 -9.83
N ARG A 95 -7.36 -25.67 -10.13
CA ARG A 95 -7.44 -25.10 -11.50
C ARG A 95 -6.59 -25.89 -12.50
N ARG A 96 -5.38 -26.30 -12.10
CA ARG A 96 -4.50 -27.13 -12.94
C ARG A 96 -5.16 -28.46 -13.28
N ALA A 97 -5.70 -29.15 -12.27
CA ALA A 97 -6.39 -30.42 -12.48
C ALA A 97 -7.60 -30.30 -13.42
N LEU A 98 -8.31 -29.17 -13.39
CA LEU A 98 -9.41 -28.91 -14.33
C LEU A 98 -8.93 -28.64 -15.76
N GLU A 99 -7.79 -27.94 -15.94
CA GLU A 99 -7.19 -27.73 -17.26
C GLU A 99 -6.63 -29.03 -17.84
N ASP A 100 -5.91 -29.83 -17.03
CA ASP A 100 -5.36 -31.12 -17.45
C ASP A 100 -6.49 -32.10 -17.84
N ALA A 101 -7.58 -32.14 -17.06
CA ALA A 101 -8.74 -32.97 -17.37
C ALA A 101 -9.50 -32.51 -18.63
N ALA A 102 -9.48 -31.22 -18.94
CA ALA A 102 -10.05 -30.70 -20.18
C ALA A 102 -9.16 -31.05 -21.39
N PHE A 103 -7.83 -31.03 -21.22
CA PHE A 103 -6.87 -31.39 -22.25
C PHE A 103 -6.85 -32.90 -22.57
N ASP A 104 -7.00 -33.77 -21.57
CA ASP A 104 -7.03 -35.23 -21.74
C ASP A 104 -8.37 -35.77 -22.32
N SER A 105 -9.34 -34.88 -22.59
CA SER A 105 -10.68 -35.24 -23.11
C SER A 105 -10.87 -35.04 -24.62
N ASP A 106 -9.82 -34.59 -25.33
CA ASP A 106 -9.71 -34.51 -26.80
C ASP A 106 -8.83 -35.65 -27.37
#